data_AF-A0AAU8C5E3-F1
#
_entry.id   AF-A0AAU8C5E3-F1
#
_cell.length_a   1.000
_cell.length_b   1.000
_cell.length_c   1.000
_cell.angle_alpha   90.00
_cell.angle_beta   90.00
_cell.angle_gamma   90.00
#
_symmetry.space_group_name_H-M   'P 1'
#
loop_
_entity.id
_entity.type
_entity.pdbx_description
1 polymer ?
#
loop_
_entity_poly.entity_id
_entity_poly.type
_entity_poly.pdbx_seq_one_letter_code
_entity_poly.pdbx_strand_id
1 'polypeptide(L)'
;MRTPHYSEAEIIAAGKKLTSSRGRNATPIEIQKELGGKGKFSRIRDIWNGYQADKTEGLIAEITLPDQSHTRISAAVLAMQSAMEGIVADEICRMTEQSIRHSAVLVADFENREAKLTKKMHEMEEEISYLYECLDELETQSEPSVIVTESTLEGRTHEQTLSRDERKADRKPNANCISSNHCQNRPRPILNRRVRQVPAKPKRSPGNR
;
A
#
# COMPACT_ATOMS: atom_id res chain seq x y z
N MET A 1 4.79 -57.87 21.79
CA MET A 1 4.83 -57.22 20.45
C MET A 1 4.92 -58.30 19.39
N ARG A 2 4.12 -58.22 18.32
CA ARG A 2 4.15 -59.20 17.22
C ARG A 2 5.41 -59.00 16.38
N THR A 3 6.15 -60.06 16.11
CA THR A 3 7.33 -60.00 15.24
C THR A 3 6.92 -59.65 13.80
N PRO A 4 7.69 -58.80 13.11
CA PRO A 4 7.44 -58.49 11.72
C PRO A 4 7.61 -59.75 10.85
N HIS A 5 6.80 -59.85 9.79
CA HIS A 5 6.79 -61.01 8.88
C HIS A 5 8.11 -61.22 8.13
N TYR A 6 8.85 -60.13 7.87
CA TYR A 6 10.15 -60.15 7.23
C TYR A 6 11.10 -59.24 8.01
N SER A 7 12.33 -59.72 8.17
CA SER A 7 13.45 -58.95 8.67
C SER A 7 13.86 -57.89 7.64
N GLU A 8 14.60 -56.89 8.12
CA GLU A 8 15.14 -55.82 7.28
C GLU A 8 16.12 -56.35 6.22
N ALA A 9 16.97 -57.31 6.62
CA ALA A 9 17.92 -57.96 5.72
C ALA A 9 17.22 -58.71 4.57
N GLU A 10 16.10 -59.39 4.84
CA GLU A 10 15.33 -60.10 3.81
C GLU A 10 14.69 -59.14 2.80
N ILE A 11 14.15 -58.02 3.28
CA ILE A 11 13.55 -56.99 2.42
C ILE A 11 14.62 -56.37 1.51
N ILE A 12 15.80 -56.05 2.06
CA ILE A 12 16.93 -55.50 1.30
C ILE A 12 17.47 -56.55 0.31
N ALA A 13 17.59 -57.82 0.72
CA ALA A 13 18.06 -58.90 -0.15
C ALA A 13 17.11 -59.15 -1.34
N ALA A 14 15.80 -59.14 -1.11
CA ALA A 14 14.80 -59.24 -2.16
C ALA A 14 14.89 -58.05 -3.15
N GLY A 15 15.02 -56.82 -2.62
CA GLY A 15 15.22 -55.63 -3.45
C GLY A 15 16.51 -55.67 -4.27
N LYS A 16 17.62 -56.15 -3.69
CA LYS A 16 18.89 -56.35 -4.41
C LYS A 16 18.76 -57.39 -5.53
N LYS A 17 18.15 -58.55 -5.25
CA LYS A 17 17.90 -59.61 -6.24
C LYS A 17 17.05 -59.10 -7.41
N LEU A 18 16.00 -58.33 -7.13
CA LEU A 18 15.16 -57.71 -8.16
C LEU A 18 15.91 -56.65 -8.97
N THR A 19 16.78 -55.88 -8.32
CA THR A 19 17.60 -54.86 -8.99
C THR A 19 18.61 -55.50 -9.94
N SER A 20 19.29 -56.56 -9.49
CA SER A 20 20.27 -57.30 -10.31
C SER A 20 19.63 -58.05 -11.47
N SER A 21 18.45 -58.65 -11.27
CA SER A 21 17.76 -59.42 -12.32
C SER A 21 17.10 -58.54 -13.39
N ARG A 22 16.74 -57.30 -13.07
CA ARG A 22 16.02 -56.39 -13.99
C ARG A 22 16.87 -55.26 -14.54
N GLY A 23 18.10 -55.07 -14.04
CA GLY A 23 18.99 -53.98 -14.45
C GLY A 23 18.48 -52.57 -14.09
N ARG A 24 17.44 -52.47 -13.24
CA ARG A 24 16.84 -51.20 -12.78
C ARG A 24 16.52 -51.29 -11.30
N ASN A 25 16.45 -50.15 -10.60
CA ASN A 25 16.10 -50.12 -9.18
C ASN A 25 14.72 -50.76 -8.94
N ALA A 26 14.66 -51.75 -8.05
CA ALA A 26 13.42 -52.40 -7.68
C ALA A 26 12.47 -51.41 -6.99
N THR A 27 11.17 -51.51 -7.27
CA THR A 27 10.15 -50.74 -6.55
C THR A 27 9.67 -51.48 -5.30
N PRO A 28 9.23 -50.78 -4.23
CA PRO A 28 8.68 -51.43 -3.04
C PRO A 28 7.52 -52.39 -3.33
N ILE A 29 6.74 -52.11 -4.38
CA ILE A 29 5.60 -52.96 -4.79
C ILE A 29 6.10 -54.28 -5.38
N GLU A 30 7.15 -54.23 -6.20
CA GLU A 30 7.78 -55.44 -6.75
C GLU A 30 8.43 -56.27 -5.65
N ILE A 31 9.05 -55.63 -4.66
CA ILE A 31 9.63 -56.31 -3.49
C ILE A 31 8.54 -57.03 -2.69
N GLN A 32 7.39 -56.38 -2.45
CA GLN A 32 6.27 -57.02 -1.78
C GLN A 32 5.73 -58.22 -2.57
N LYS A 33 5.68 -58.12 -3.90
CA LYS A 33 5.28 -59.25 -4.77
C LYS A 33 6.28 -60.41 -4.71
N GLU A 34 7.59 -60.12 -4.73
CA GLU A 34 8.65 -61.13 -4.59
C GLU A 34 8.60 -61.83 -3.22
N LEU A 35 8.23 -61.10 -2.16
CA LEU A 35 7.99 -61.64 -0.82
C LEU A 35 6.60 -62.32 -0.68
N GLY A 36 5.95 -62.66 -1.80
CA GLY A 36 4.67 -63.40 -1.79
C GLY A 36 3.47 -62.59 -1.27
N GLY A 37 3.51 -61.26 -1.36
CA GLY A 37 2.41 -60.37 -0.97
C GLY A 37 2.21 -60.21 0.54
N LYS A 38 3.07 -60.83 1.36
CA LYS A 38 2.96 -60.83 2.82
C LYS A 38 3.71 -59.63 3.42
N GLY A 39 3.35 -59.25 4.66
CA GLY A 39 3.95 -58.12 5.36
C GLY A 39 3.34 -56.75 5.00
N LYS A 40 3.61 -55.76 5.86
CA LYS A 40 3.08 -54.40 5.67
C LYS A 40 3.88 -53.67 4.59
N PHE A 41 3.20 -53.19 3.55
CA PHE A 41 3.80 -52.44 2.45
C PHE A 41 4.56 -51.18 2.92
N SER A 42 4.04 -50.45 3.91
CA SER A 42 4.72 -49.28 4.47
C SER A 42 6.12 -49.61 4.97
N ARG A 43 6.25 -50.69 5.76
CA ARG A 43 7.55 -51.14 6.29
C ARG A 43 8.53 -51.50 5.17
N ILE A 44 8.06 -52.19 4.13
CA ILE A 44 8.90 -52.55 2.97
C ILE A 44 9.37 -51.29 2.24
N ARG A 45 8.46 -50.33 2.03
CA ARG A 45 8.76 -49.04 1.41
C ARG A 45 9.78 -48.24 2.23
N ASP A 46 9.57 -48.12 3.53
CA ASP A 46 10.42 -47.32 4.40
C ASP A 46 11.84 -47.89 4.46
N ILE A 47 11.97 -49.22 4.64
CA ILE A 47 13.26 -49.91 4.67
C ILE A 47 13.97 -49.81 3.33
N TRP A 48 13.27 -50.04 2.21
CA TRP A 48 13.90 -50.03 0.89
C TRP A 48 14.29 -48.61 0.45
N ASN A 49 13.44 -47.62 0.71
CA ASN A 49 13.76 -46.23 0.39
C ASN A 49 14.89 -45.70 1.28
N GLY A 50 14.93 -46.07 2.58
CA GLY A 50 16.06 -45.77 3.45
C GLY A 50 17.37 -46.36 2.92
N TYR A 51 17.35 -47.66 2.58
CA TYR A 51 18.51 -48.32 1.97
C TYR A 51 18.99 -47.65 0.67
N GLN A 52 18.06 -47.17 -0.17
CA GLN A 52 18.42 -46.44 -1.40
C GLN A 52 18.96 -45.05 -1.11
N ALA A 53 18.39 -44.33 -0.13
CA ALA A 53 18.87 -43.03 0.30
C ALA A 53 20.31 -43.12 0.82
N ASP A 54 20.60 -44.08 1.69
CA ASP A 54 21.95 -44.32 2.25
C ASP A 54 22.96 -44.67 1.14
N LYS A 55 22.52 -45.40 0.10
CA LYS A 55 23.34 -45.68 -1.08
C LYS A 55 23.60 -44.42 -1.92
N THR A 56 22.61 -43.54 -2.05
CA THR A 56 22.76 -42.29 -2.80
C THR A 56 23.56 -41.23 -2.05
N GLU A 57 23.51 -41.17 -0.72
CA GLU A 57 24.28 -40.23 0.09
C GLU A 57 25.79 -40.45 -0.04
N GLY A 58 26.25 -41.69 -0.22
CA GLY A 58 27.64 -42.00 -0.58
C GLY A 58 28.02 -41.71 -2.05
N LEU A 59 27.05 -41.33 -2.88
CA LEU A 59 27.18 -41.09 -4.33
C LEU A 59 26.84 -39.64 -4.73
N ILE A 60 26.54 -38.74 -3.78
CA ILE A 60 26.56 -37.29 -4.01
C ILE A 60 28.03 -36.87 -4.13
N ALA A 61 28.68 -37.30 -5.20
CA ALA A 61 29.91 -36.67 -5.63
C ALA A 61 29.56 -35.21 -5.90
N GLU A 62 30.25 -34.29 -5.24
CA GLU A 62 30.22 -32.88 -5.57
C GLU A 62 30.53 -32.74 -7.07
N ILE A 63 29.49 -32.50 -7.88
CA ILE A 63 29.66 -32.38 -9.32
C ILE A 63 30.32 -31.03 -9.55
N THR A 64 31.65 -31.02 -9.60
CA THR A 64 32.42 -29.85 -9.98
C THR A 64 32.07 -29.51 -11.42
N LEU A 65 31.45 -28.33 -11.62
CA LEU A 65 31.19 -27.83 -12.95
C LEU A 65 32.53 -27.56 -13.65
N PRO A 66 32.66 -27.84 -14.96
CA PRO A 66 33.84 -27.44 -15.72
C PRO A 66 34.07 -25.93 -15.60
N ASP A 67 35.34 -25.51 -15.52
CA ASP A 67 35.71 -24.09 -15.34
C ASP A 67 35.03 -23.18 -16.37
N GLN A 68 34.92 -23.64 -17.62
CA GLN A 68 34.25 -22.89 -18.69
C GLN A 68 32.77 -22.60 -18.37
N SER A 69 32.06 -23.55 -17.76
CA SER A 69 30.67 -23.37 -17.33
C SER A 69 30.61 -22.38 -16.18
N HIS A 70 31.53 -22.48 -15.21
CA HIS A 70 31.62 -21.55 -14.09
C HIS A 70 31.87 -20.11 -14.58
N THR A 71 32.85 -19.90 -15.47
CA THR A 71 33.14 -18.59 -16.04
C THR A 71 31.94 -18.00 -16.79
N ARG A 72 31.23 -18.80 -17.58
CA ARG A 72 30.02 -18.35 -18.30
C ARG A 72 28.91 -17.94 -17.35
N ILE A 73 28.69 -18.71 -16.29
CA ILE A 73 27.69 -18.40 -15.26
C ILE A 73 28.08 -17.10 -14.55
N SER A 74 29.33 -16.96 -14.11
CA SER A 74 29.80 -15.73 -13.46
C SER A 74 29.67 -14.51 -14.36
N ALA A 75 30.03 -14.62 -15.64
CA ALA A 75 29.88 -13.52 -16.59
C ALA A 75 28.41 -13.13 -16.81
N ALA A 76 27.52 -14.11 -16.92
CA ALA A 76 26.08 -13.85 -17.04
C ALA A 76 25.52 -13.17 -15.79
N VAL A 77 25.92 -13.60 -14.60
CA VAL A 77 25.52 -12.98 -13.33
C VAL A 77 26.00 -11.54 -13.25
N LEU A 78 27.26 -11.26 -13.62
CA LEU A 78 27.79 -9.88 -13.64
C LEU A 78 27.06 -9.00 -14.66
N ALA A 79 26.74 -9.53 -15.84
CA ALA A 79 25.97 -8.80 -16.84
C ALA A 79 24.54 -8.49 -16.35
N MET A 80 23.88 -9.45 -15.69
CA MET A 80 22.57 -9.22 -15.08
C MET A 80 22.62 -8.19 -13.96
N GLN A 81 23.65 -8.26 -13.11
CA GLN A 81 23.84 -7.28 -12.04
C GLN A 81 24.02 -5.87 -12.62
N SER A 82 24.91 -5.71 -13.60
CA SER A 82 25.14 -4.42 -14.25
C SER A 82 23.88 -3.89 -14.95
N ALA A 83 23.11 -4.75 -15.61
CA ALA A 83 21.84 -4.36 -16.22
C ALA A 83 20.81 -3.89 -15.17
N MET A 84 20.70 -4.60 -14.04
CA MET A 84 19.81 -4.20 -12.95
C MET A 84 20.24 -2.88 -12.32
N GLU A 85 21.54 -2.68 -12.09
CA GLU A 85 22.09 -1.41 -11.58
C GLU A 85 21.77 -0.26 -12.53
N GLY A 86 21.90 -0.46 -13.85
CA GLY A 86 21.53 0.52 -14.86
C GLY A 86 20.04 0.89 -14.83
N ILE A 87 19.15 -0.11 -14.77
CA ILE A 87 17.70 0.13 -14.69
C ILE A 87 17.33 0.94 -13.44
N VAL A 88 17.93 0.61 -12.29
CA VAL A 88 17.67 1.31 -11.04
C VAL A 88 18.19 2.75 -11.10
N ALA A 89 19.39 2.96 -11.65
CA ALA A 89 19.95 4.31 -11.83
C ALA A 89 19.07 5.17 -12.75
N ASP A 90 18.65 4.62 -13.89
CA ASP A 90 17.78 5.31 -14.85
C ASP A 90 16.43 5.68 -14.24
N GLU A 91 15.83 4.77 -13.46
CA GLU A 91 14.55 5.04 -12.80
C GLU A 91 14.68 6.11 -11.71
N ILE A 92 15.78 6.11 -10.95
CA ILE A 92 16.07 7.18 -9.99
C ILE A 92 16.21 8.53 -10.71
N CYS A 93 16.96 8.58 -11.82
CA CYS A 93 17.10 9.79 -12.63
C CYS A 93 15.74 10.27 -13.16
N ARG A 94 14.93 9.36 -13.71
CA ARG A 94 13.59 9.69 -14.23
C ARG A 94 12.66 10.23 -13.15
N MET A 95 12.62 9.58 -11.98
CA MET A 95 11.78 10.01 -10.86
C MET A 95 12.24 11.36 -10.29
N THR A 96 13.54 11.57 -10.16
CA THR A 96 14.09 12.85 -9.66
C THR A 96 13.81 13.98 -10.63
N GLU A 97 14.00 13.79 -11.93
CA GLU A 97 13.62 14.79 -12.95
C GLU A 97 12.13 15.11 -12.91
N GLN A 98 11.28 14.09 -12.81
CA GLN A 98 9.83 14.29 -12.71
C GLN A 98 9.47 15.09 -11.46
N SER A 99 10.11 14.78 -10.32
CA SER A 99 9.92 15.50 -9.06
C SER A 99 10.34 16.97 -9.17
N ILE A 100 11.49 17.25 -9.79
CA ILE A 100 11.99 18.61 -10.02
C ILE A 100 11.05 19.40 -10.94
N ARG A 101 10.56 18.80 -12.03
CA ARG A 101 9.60 19.46 -12.92
C ARG A 101 8.30 19.79 -12.19
N HIS A 102 7.80 18.84 -11.38
CA HIS A 102 6.58 19.05 -10.61
C HIS A 102 6.76 20.15 -9.54
N SER A 103 7.89 20.16 -8.82
CA SER A 103 8.15 21.22 -7.83
C SER A 103 8.30 22.59 -8.48
N ALA A 104 8.92 22.68 -9.66
CA ALA A 104 9.02 23.94 -10.40
C ALA A 104 7.65 24.52 -10.78
N VAL A 105 6.71 23.67 -11.22
CA VAL A 105 5.33 24.10 -11.51
C VAL A 105 4.63 24.62 -10.26
N LEU A 106 4.76 23.90 -9.13
CA LEU A 106 4.16 24.34 -7.86
C LEU A 106 4.72 25.68 -7.40
N VAL A 107 6.04 25.88 -7.50
CA VAL A 107 6.68 27.16 -7.13
C VAL A 107 6.13 28.30 -7.98
N ALA A 108 6.04 28.14 -9.30
CA ALA A 108 5.47 29.16 -10.19
C ALA A 108 4.00 29.47 -9.86
N ASP A 109 3.21 28.45 -9.52
CA ASP A 109 1.81 28.64 -9.08
C ASP A 109 1.71 29.42 -7.76
N PHE A 110 2.61 29.13 -6.81
CA PHE A 110 2.68 29.86 -5.54
C PHE A 110 3.10 31.32 -5.76
N GLU A 111 4.12 31.57 -6.57
CA GLU A 111 4.58 32.94 -6.91
C GLU A 111 3.46 33.75 -7.57
N ASN A 112 2.72 33.16 -8.52
CA ASN A 112 1.58 33.82 -9.15
C ASN A 112 0.44 34.10 -8.15
N ARG A 113 0.20 33.18 -7.20
CA ARG A 113 -0.79 33.39 -6.15
C ARG A 113 -0.37 34.50 -5.18
N GLU A 114 0.89 34.54 -4.82
CA GLU A 114 1.47 35.58 -3.96
C GLU A 114 1.40 36.96 -4.62
N ALA A 115 1.76 37.06 -5.91
CA ALA A 115 1.61 38.28 -6.70
C ALA A 115 0.16 38.79 -6.76
N LYS A 116 -0.82 37.88 -6.88
CA LYS A 116 -2.25 38.25 -6.85
C LYS A 116 -2.69 38.74 -5.48
N LEU A 117 -2.21 38.11 -4.40
CA LEU A 117 -2.56 38.49 -3.04
C LEU A 117 -1.94 39.83 -2.65
N THR A 118 -0.67 40.05 -2.99
CA THR A 118 0.03 41.33 -2.76
C THR A 118 -0.64 42.48 -3.51
N LYS A 119 -1.04 42.27 -4.76
CA LYS A 119 -1.83 43.27 -5.52
C LYS A 119 -3.14 43.62 -4.82
N LYS A 120 -3.91 42.62 -4.38
CA LYS A 120 -5.16 42.84 -3.66
C LYS A 120 -4.97 43.54 -2.32
N MET A 121 -3.89 43.21 -1.61
CA MET A 121 -3.55 43.87 -0.35
C MET A 121 -3.30 45.36 -0.58
N HIS A 122 -2.52 45.69 -1.62
CA HIS A 122 -2.27 47.07 -1.99
C HIS A 122 -3.55 47.82 -2.42
N GLU A 123 -4.40 47.20 -3.23
CA GLU A 123 -5.69 47.77 -3.63
C GLU A 123 -6.58 48.07 -2.39
N MET A 124 -6.62 47.16 -1.41
CA MET A 124 -7.36 47.39 -0.16
C MET A 124 -6.72 48.47 0.71
N GLU A 125 -5.39 48.55 0.76
CA GLU A 125 -4.68 49.61 1.49
C GLU A 125 -4.97 50.99 0.89
N GLU A 126 -4.95 51.11 -0.43
CA GLU A 126 -5.32 52.34 -1.14
C GLU A 126 -6.79 52.73 -0.88
N GLU A 127 -7.72 51.77 -0.92
CA GLU A 127 -9.13 52.03 -0.62
C GLU A 127 -9.33 52.47 0.84
N ILE A 128 -8.63 51.83 1.79
CA ILE A 128 -8.65 52.24 3.21
C ILE A 128 -8.11 53.67 3.36
N SER A 129 -6.99 54.00 2.73
CA SER A 129 -6.42 55.35 2.75
C SER A 129 -7.38 56.40 2.17
N TYR A 130 -8.01 56.10 1.03
CA TYR A 130 -9.02 56.97 0.42
C TYR A 130 -10.22 57.19 1.34
N LEU A 131 -10.72 56.13 1.99
CA LEU A 131 -11.84 56.24 2.93
C LEU A 131 -11.48 57.05 4.17
N TYR A 132 -10.24 56.93 4.68
CA TYR A 132 -9.76 57.77 5.77
C TYR A 132 -9.71 59.25 5.37
N GLU A 133 -9.21 59.57 4.17
CA GLU A 133 -9.20 60.95 3.66
C GLU A 133 -10.63 61.50 3.52
N CYS A 134 -11.58 60.70 3.01
CA CYS A 134 -12.99 61.10 2.95
C CYS A 134 -13.59 61.35 4.34
N LEU A 135 -13.22 60.57 5.35
CA LEU A 135 -13.69 60.77 6.73
C LEU A 135 -13.12 62.06 7.33
N ASP A 136 -11.83 62.34 7.13
CA ASP A 136 -11.20 63.58 7.59
C ASP A 136 -11.82 64.81 6.91
N GLU A 137 -12.14 64.73 5.62
CA GLU A 137 -12.88 65.77 4.89
C GLU A 137 -14.30 65.98 5.44
N LEU A 138 -15.01 64.89 5.77
CA LEU A 138 -16.35 64.99 6.36
C LEU A 138 -16.32 65.53 7.79
N GLU A 139 -15.32 65.17 8.60
CA GLU A 139 -15.14 65.70 9.95
C GLU A 139 -14.85 67.20 9.92
N THR A 140 -13.95 67.64 9.03
CA THR A 140 -13.64 69.06 8.84
C THR A 140 -14.79 69.87 8.24
N GLN A 141 -15.64 69.26 7.41
CA GLN A 141 -16.88 69.88 6.91
C GLN A 141 -18.02 69.87 7.94
N SER A 142 -18.02 68.94 8.90
CA SER A 142 -19.02 68.85 9.97
C SER A 142 -18.78 69.86 11.10
N GLU A 143 -17.61 70.49 11.19
CA GLU A 143 -17.40 71.65 12.06
C GLU A 143 -17.77 72.95 11.35
N PRO A 144 -19.08 73.27 11.30
CA PRO A 144 -19.50 74.52 11.92
C PRO A 144 -20.85 74.46 12.65
N SER A 145 -20.87 75.02 13.86
CA SER A 145 -22.03 75.64 14.53
C SER A 145 -23.24 74.76 14.86
N VAL A 146 -23.15 73.92 15.90
CA VAL A 146 -24.35 73.55 16.68
C VAL A 146 -24.31 74.27 18.02
N ILE A 147 -24.84 75.49 18.04
CA ILE A 147 -25.45 76.04 19.25
C ILE A 147 -26.68 75.17 19.49
N VAL A 148 -26.56 74.19 20.40
CA VAL A 148 -27.69 73.40 20.86
C VAL A 148 -28.56 74.33 21.73
N THR A 149 -29.56 74.96 21.13
CA THR A 149 -30.71 75.46 21.91
C THR A 149 -31.57 74.27 22.30
N GLU A 150 -31.60 74.05 23.61
CA GLU A 150 -32.46 73.17 24.37
C GLU A 150 -33.95 73.32 23.97
N SER A 151 -34.57 72.23 23.46
CA SER A 151 -36.02 72.07 23.48
C SER A 151 -36.43 70.59 23.57
N THR A 152 -36.45 70.10 24.80
CA THR A 152 -37.57 69.48 25.52
C THR A 152 -38.53 68.47 24.83
N LEU A 153 -38.79 67.37 25.59
CA LEU A 153 -39.99 66.50 25.66
C LEU A 153 -40.15 65.41 24.59
N GLU A 154 -39.86 64.14 24.93
CA GLU A 154 -40.77 63.14 25.54
C GLU A 154 -41.76 62.49 24.55
N GLY A 155 -41.83 61.15 24.54
CA GLY A 155 -42.96 60.46 23.92
C GLY A 155 -42.72 59.00 23.52
N ARG A 156 -42.97 58.10 24.47
CA ARG A 156 -42.85 56.64 24.41
C ARG A 156 -44.14 55.98 23.88
N THR A 157 -44.01 54.76 23.32
CA THR A 157 -44.97 53.61 23.31
C THR A 157 -46.26 53.65 22.45
N HIS A 158 -46.42 52.68 21.53
CA HIS A 158 -47.25 51.44 21.65
C HIS A 158 -47.55 50.82 20.26
N GLU A 159 -47.15 49.56 20.02
CA GLU A 159 -47.95 48.31 20.03
C GLU A 159 -48.75 47.96 18.75
N GLN A 160 -48.22 46.99 18.02
CA GLN A 160 -48.80 45.66 17.74
C GLN A 160 -50.26 45.50 17.26
N THR A 161 -50.33 44.90 16.05
CA THR A 161 -51.13 43.72 15.61
C THR A 161 -52.45 43.85 14.85
N LEU A 162 -52.58 42.87 13.92
CA LEU A 162 -53.73 42.32 13.18
C LEU A 162 -53.89 42.87 11.74
N SER A 163 -54.23 42.11 10.71
CA SER A 163 -54.30 40.66 10.45
C SER A 163 -54.73 40.50 8.98
N ARG A 164 -54.03 39.63 8.23
CA ARG A 164 -54.50 38.72 7.15
C ARG A 164 -55.75 39.10 6.31
N ASP A 165 -55.57 39.20 4.97
CA ASP A 165 -56.30 38.32 4.04
C ASP A 165 -55.72 38.26 2.61
N GLU A 166 -55.85 37.07 2.03
CA GLU A 166 -55.28 36.57 0.77
C GLU A 166 -55.99 37.11 -0.48
N ARG A 167 -55.27 37.32 -1.61
CA ARG A 167 -55.67 36.89 -2.97
C ARG A 167 -54.47 36.62 -3.91
N LYS A 168 -54.48 35.43 -4.51
CA LYS A 168 -53.72 34.91 -5.68
C LYS A 168 -54.08 35.74 -6.95
N ALA A 169 -53.40 35.78 -8.09
CA ALA A 169 -52.29 35.11 -8.80
C ALA A 169 -51.72 36.18 -9.79
N ASP A 170 -50.61 36.09 -10.54
CA ASP A 170 -50.18 35.00 -11.42
C ASP A 170 -48.82 35.37 -12.10
N ARG A 171 -47.94 34.36 -12.33
CA ARG A 171 -46.85 34.26 -13.36
C ARG A 171 -45.56 35.09 -13.16
N LYS A 172 -44.32 34.56 -13.19
CA LYS A 172 -43.69 33.25 -13.48
C LYS A 172 -42.28 33.22 -12.81
N PRO A 173 -41.80 32.10 -12.24
CA PRO A 173 -40.39 31.90 -11.90
C PRO A 173 -39.68 31.13 -13.03
N ASN A 174 -38.49 31.60 -13.43
CA ASN A 174 -37.61 30.82 -14.30
C ASN A 174 -36.78 29.89 -13.41
N ALA A 175 -37.26 28.67 -13.23
CA ALA A 175 -36.52 27.56 -12.66
C ALA A 175 -35.76 26.84 -13.77
N ASN A 176 -34.49 26.50 -13.52
CA ASN A 176 -33.93 25.23 -13.94
C ASN A 176 -32.75 24.87 -13.03
N CYS A 177 -33.11 24.38 -11.84
CA CYS A 177 -32.30 23.44 -11.09
C CYS A 177 -32.86 22.03 -11.37
N ILE A 178 -32.12 21.24 -12.15
CA ILE A 178 -32.26 19.78 -12.28
C ILE A 178 -30.81 19.29 -12.19
N SER A 179 -30.31 18.87 -11.01
CA SER A 179 -30.42 17.53 -10.41
C SER A 179 -30.03 16.39 -11.37
N SER A 180 -28.89 15.74 -11.12
CA SER A 180 -28.78 14.29 -10.88
C SER A 180 -27.39 13.74 -11.27
N ASN A 181 -26.65 13.29 -10.25
CA ASN A 181 -25.88 12.04 -10.19
C ASN A 181 -25.07 11.55 -11.41
N HIS A 182 -23.78 11.88 -11.42
CA HIS A 182 -22.67 11.06 -11.95
C HIS A 182 -21.37 11.68 -11.39
N CYS A 183 -20.55 11.07 -10.53
CA CYS A 183 -19.98 9.73 -10.61
C CYS A 183 -19.87 9.10 -9.21
N GLN A 184 -20.44 7.90 -9.09
CA GLN A 184 -19.96 6.90 -8.15
C GLN A 184 -18.60 6.39 -8.64
N ASN A 185 -17.62 6.33 -7.73
CA ASN A 185 -16.38 5.52 -7.73
C ASN A 185 -15.19 6.32 -7.14
N ARG A 186 -15.27 6.64 -5.84
CA ARG A 186 -14.07 6.84 -5.03
C ARG A 186 -13.84 5.56 -4.22
N PRO A 187 -12.69 4.87 -4.36
CA PRO A 187 -12.34 3.82 -3.40
C PRO A 187 -12.13 4.48 -2.04
N ARG A 188 -12.82 3.96 -1.01
CA ARG A 188 -12.67 4.42 0.37
C ARG A 188 -11.21 4.17 0.82
N PRO A 189 -10.60 5.05 1.63
CA PRO A 189 -9.33 4.72 2.27
C PRO A 189 -9.52 3.48 3.13
N ILE A 190 -8.68 2.47 2.93
CA ILE A 190 -8.62 1.29 3.77
C ILE A 190 -8.23 1.77 5.17
N LEU A 191 -9.14 1.63 6.12
CA LEU A 191 -8.87 1.87 7.54
C LEU A 191 -7.86 0.79 7.97
N ASN A 192 -6.60 1.17 8.12
CA ASN A 192 -5.55 0.29 8.64
C ASN A 192 -5.91 -0.11 10.08
N ARG A 193 -6.60 -1.23 10.24
CA ARG A 193 -6.78 -1.91 11.51
C ARG A 193 -5.39 -2.37 11.94
N ARG A 194 -4.75 -1.62 12.85
CA ARG A 194 -3.57 -2.08 13.59
C ARG A 194 -3.93 -3.38 14.30
N VAL A 195 -3.55 -4.51 13.70
CA VAL A 195 -3.40 -5.76 14.43
C VAL A 195 -2.23 -5.52 15.38
N ARG A 196 -2.50 -5.41 16.68
CA ARG A 196 -1.46 -5.48 17.70
C ARG A 196 -0.74 -6.82 17.49
N GLN A 197 0.48 -6.78 16.95
CA GLN A 197 1.35 -7.94 17.00
C GLN A 197 1.62 -8.23 18.47
N VAL A 198 1.15 -9.38 18.93
CA VAL A 198 1.59 -9.96 20.20
C VAL A 198 3.06 -10.33 20.02
N PRO A 199 3.99 -9.85 20.85
CA PRO A 199 5.38 -10.26 20.73
C PRO A 199 5.49 -11.76 20.98
N ALA A 200 6.14 -12.47 20.04
CA ALA A 200 6.45 -13.87 20.21
C ALA A 200 7.29 -14.07 21.48
N LYS A 201 6.84 -14.97 22.36
CA LYS A 201 7.62 -15.38 23.54
C LYS A 201 8.96 -15.97 23.06
N PRO A 202 10.10 -15.62 23.67
CA PRO A 202 11.36 -16.26 23.35
C PRO A 202 11.29 -17.75 23.71
N LYS A 203 11.68 -18.62 22.77
CA LYS A 203 11.88 -20.05 23.04
C LYS A 203 13.02 -20.18 24.06
N ARG A 204 12.75 -20.88 25.17
CA ARG A 204 13.79 -21.29 26.12
C ARG A 204 14.82 -22.15 25.39
N SER A 205 16.09 -21.76 25.47
CA SER A 205 17.21 -22.61 25.04
C SER A 205 17.21 -23.92 25.83
N PRO A 206 17.55 -25.06 25.22
CA PRO A 206 17.80 -26.30 25.96
C PRO A 206 19.03 -26.09 26.84
N GLY A 207 18.93 -26.55 28.09
CA GLY A 207 19.96 -26.37 29.10
C GLY A 207 21.34 -26.86 28.67
N ASN A 208 22.35 -26.07 29.02
CA ASN A 208 23.70 -26.56 29.17
C ASN A 208 23.82 -27.21 30.55
N ARG A 209 24.17 -28.50 30.53
CA ARG A 209 24.84 -29.32 31.56
C ARG A 209 24.23 -29.39 32.95
#